data_AF-A0A495X9C7-F1
#
_entry.id   AF-A0A495X9C7-F1
#
_cell.length_a   1.000
_cell.length_b   1.000
_cell.length_c   1.000
_cell.angle_alpha   90.00
_cell.angle_beta   90.00
_cell.angle_gamma   90.00
#
_symmetry.space_group_name_H-M   'P 1'
#
loop_
_entity.id
_entity.type
_entity.pdbx_description
1 polymer ?
#
loop_
_entity_poly.entity_id
_entity_poly.type
_entity_poly.pdbx_seq_one_letter_code
_entity_poly.pdbx_strand_id
1 'polypeptide(L)'
;MSTSTRWHRRLGGILLIPVLFLLGLATAPAAAASPLTRSASAVPDDPPLPEYPGLTASGLGTTAVSTTSIPCADNGADHVMTRAEALTRARSWLSVGGVPYSQERCYKNQYGDYRTDCSGFISMAWGLGGSGSAFWTGNLSTRSFPIPRGDLKPGDALLRYTGDPSENHVALFVKWSDAAHTEPVVIEQSGSRDTVERTWSASNAALYTPVRYDHIVDAAPQPESALSSQPVVHNPMGDTLEVYSVGANGHVYESWWRDGAWSSWHDLGGTGFTASPAAIHNSIGGTLEVYATGADGHVYEKWWRSGAGWSAWADLGGTNLTGTPAVVHNPVGDTLELYATGTDGHVYEKWWRSGSGWSAWADLGGTNLTGTPAVVYNPIGNTVEVYATSSNGHVHEKWWRSGAGWSAWADLGGTNLTGSPAAVHNPIGDTLELYATGTDGHVYEKWWRDGSGWSSWHDLGGTNLTGSPRAVYNPIGNTVEVYATGGTGHVHEKWWRDGVGWSSWSDLGGTGFTGTPSVVHNPIGKTVEVYTLGTNGHLNETWWRAGTGWSAWTDLGGTDFTG
;
A
#
# COMPACT_ATOMS: atom_id res chain seq x y z
N MET A 1 11.99 27.11 -75.56
CA MET A 1 11.75 28.40 -76.26
C MET A 1 10.72 29.20 -75.49
N SER A 2 10.75 30.53 -75.60
CA SER A 2 9.64 31.52 -75.63
C SER A 2 8.21 31.14 -75.18
N THR A 3 7.42 32.02 -74.53
CA THR A 3 7.69 33.37 -73.97
C THR A 3 6.61 33.80 -72.94
N SER A 4 6.92 34.85 -72.18
CA SER A 4 6.11 35.56 -71.17
C SER A 4 5.05 36.54 -71.67
N THR A 5 3.99 36.78 -70.87
CA THR A 5 3.37 38.11 -70.54
C THR A 5 2.49 37.93 -69.27
N ARG A 6 2.58 38.72 -68.18
CA ARG A 6 2.22 40.15 -67.93
C ARG A 6 0.71 40.44 -68.02
N TRP A 7 0.08 41.29 -67.20
CA TRP A 7 0.53 42.27 -66.17
C TRP A 7 -0.23 42.04 -64.83
N HIS A 8 -0.15 42.76 -63.69
CA HIS A 8 0.46 44.04 -63.22
C HIS A 8 1.30 43.76 -61.92
N ARG A 9 1.84 44.62 -61.04
CA ARG A 9 1.79 46.07 -60.66
C ARG A 9 0.54 46.54 -59.87
N ARG A 10 0.59 47.41 -58.85
CA ARG A 10 1.65 48.28 -58.23
C ARG A 10 1.70 48.09 -56.69
N LEU A 11 2.89 48.05 -56.05
CA LEU A 11 3.59 49.12 -55.25
C LEU A 11 2.79 49.66 -54.03
N GLY A 12 3.37 49.94 -52.85
CA GLY A 12 4.75 49.91 -52.32
C GLY A 12 4.88 50.93 -51.15
N GLY A 13 5.90 51.00 -50.28
CA GLY A 13 7.17 50.27 -50.07
C GLY A 13 8.14 51.12 -49.21
N ILE A 14 9.45 50.77 -49.11
CA ILE A 14 10.61 51.64 -48.74
C ILE A 14 10.71 52.04 -47.23
N LEU A 15 11.87 52.06 -46.52
CA LEU A 15 13.31 51.80 -46.81
C LEU A 15 14.05 51.09 -45.62
N LEU A 16 15.39 51.00 -45.64
CA LEU A 16 16.27 50.22 -44.74
C LEU A 16 17.48 51.03 -44.18
N ILE A 17 18.00 50.67 -42.98
CA ILE A 17 19.46 50.58 -42.58
C ILE A 17 20.26 51.94 -42.52
N PRO A 18 21.44 52.14 -41.86
CA PRO A 18 22.40 51.25 -41.12
C PRO A 18 22.90 51.68 -39.70
N VAL A 19 23.48 50.69 -38.98
CA VAL A 19 24.80 50.61 -38.25
C VAL A 19 25.63 51.89 -37.94
N LEU A 20 26.08 52.10 -36.68
CA LEU A 20 27.53 52.17 -36.27
C LEU A 20 27.79 52.18 -34.72
N PHE A 21 29.04 52.47 -34.30
CA PHE A 21 29.73 52.05 -33.04
C PHE A 21 30.30 53.23 -32.19
N LEU A 22 30.86 52.91 -30.99
CA LEU A 22 31.99 53.54 -30.24
C LEU A 22 31.79 54.67 -29.17
N LEU A 23 32.59 54.52 -28.09
CA LEU A 23 33.11 55.52 -27.08
C LEU A 23 32.12 56.12 -26.05
N GLY A 24 32.52 56.55 -24.83
CA GLY A 24 33.85 56.58 -24.16
C GLY A 24 33.79 56.95 -22.64
N LEU A 25 34.94 56.97 -21.94
CA LEU A 25 35.09 57.02 -20.44
C LEU A 25 35.00 58.43 -19.79
N ALA A 26 34.74 58.49 -18.46
CA ALA A 26 35.04 59.62 -17.55
C ALA A 26 35.21 59.20 -16.06
N THR A 27 35.81 60.05 -15.19
CA THR A 27 36.36 59.70 -13.84
C THR A 27 36.37 60.88 -12.83
N ALA A 28 36.48 60.74 -11.50
CA ALA A 28 36.27 59.57 -10.60
C ALA A 28 35.92 59.88 -9.09
N PRO A 29 36.81 60.39 -8.19
CA PRO A 29 36.90 59.78 -6.84
C PRO A 29 36.83 60.68 -5.56
N ALA A 30 36.26 60.13 -4.47
CA ALA A 30 36.54 60.37 -3.03
C ALA A 30 35.85 59.22 -2.23
N ALA A 31 36.39 58.53 -1.21
CA ALA A 31 37.18 58.87 -0.01
C ALA A 31 36.36 59.55 1.13
N ALA A 32 36.43 59.15 2.41
CA ALA A 32 36.89 57.89 3.05
C ALA A 32 36.45 57.87 4.55
N ALA A 33 36.13 56.70 5.12
CA ALA A 33 36.10 56.47 6.58
C ALA A 33 36.08 54.97 6.95
N SER A 34 36.70 54.59 8.07
CA SER A 34 36.59 53.27 8.71
C SER A 34 36.74 53.41 10.22
N PRO A 35 36.25 52.45 11.00
CA PRO A 35 37.18 51.76 11.91
C PRO A 35 37.13 50.24 11.77
N LEU A 36 38.16 49.58 12.30
CA LEU A 36 38.42 48.14 12.15
C LEU A 36 37.71 47.30 13.23
N THR A 37 37.06 46.23 12.81
CA THR A 37 37.04 44.94 13.53
C THR A 37 37.35 43.81 12.55
N ARG A 38 37.90 42.69 13.05
CA ARG A 38 38.58 41.66 12.25
C ARG A 38 38.15 40.27 12.67
N SER A 39 37.70 39.45 11.71
CA SER A 39 37.81 37.98 11.76
C SER A 39 37.49 37.34 10.40
N ALA A 40 38.10 36.19 10.14
CA ALA A 40 37.86 35.24 9.03
C ALA A 40 37.64 35.82 7.60
N SER A 41 38.66 35.69 6.75
CA SER A 41 38.46 35.78 5.29
C SER A 41 37.73 34.54 4.77
N ALA A 42 36.89 34.72 3.76
CA ALA A 42 36.48 33.61 2.90
C ALA A 42 37.69 33.05 2.12
N VAL A 43 37.57 31.80 1.67
CA VAL A 43 38.33 31.26 0.54
C VAL A 43 37.53 31.61 -0.73
N PRO A 44 38.18 32.11 -1.81
CA PRO A 44 37.47 32.51 -3.02
C PRO A 44 37.18 31.34 -3.97
N ASP A 45 36.44 31.67 -5.03
CA ASP A 45 36.23 30.91 -6.27
C ASP A 45 35.29 29.69 -6.21
N ASP A 46 33.99 29.98 -6.09
CA ASP A 46 32.92 29.20 -6.71
C ASP A 46 31.96 30.19 -7.43
N PRO A 47 31.58 29.99 -8.71
CA PRO A 47 30.81 30.97 -9.47
C PRO A 47 29.30 30.91 -9.12
N PRO A 48 28.58 32.05 -9.10
CA PRO A 48 27.15 32.05 -8.86
C PRO A 48 26.40 31.34 -10.00
N LEU A 49 25.44 30.48 -9.63
CA LEU A 49 24.62 29.74 -10.58
C LEU A 49 23.75 30.69 -11.44
N PRO A 50 23.52 30.38 -12.73
CA PRO A 50 22.76 31.24 -13.62
C PRO A 50 21.27 31.24 -13.31
N GLU A 51 20.70 32.44 -13.14
CA GLU A 51 19.27 32.66 -12.95
C GLU A 51 18.52 32.45 -14.30
N TYR A 52 17.53 31.55 -14.31
CA TYR A 52 16.71 31.24 -15.49
C TYR A 52 15.22 31.55 -15.25
N PRO A 53 14.54 32.29 -16.17
CA PRO A 53 13.15 32.72 -15.96
C PRO A 53 12.18 31.57 -16.23
N GLY A 54 11.38 31.18 -15.22
CA GLY A 54 10.41 30.09 -15.41
C GLY A 54 9.41 29.82 -14.28
N LEU A 55 9.60 30.34 -13.06
CA LEU A 55 8.67 30.13 -11.95
C LEU A 55 8.35 31.45 -11.22
N THR A 56 7.07 31.83 -11.22
CA THR A 56 6.54 32.85 -10.31
C THR A 56 6.35 32.27 -8.93
N ALA A 57 6.99 32.85 -7.91
CA ALA A 57 6.79 32.42 -6.53
C ALA A 57 5.34 32.62 -6.08
N SER A 58 4.67 31.52 -5.74
CA SER A 58 3.36 31.48 -5.07
C SER A 58 3.48 30.45 -3.95
N GLY A 59 3.76 30.93 -2.74
CA GLY A 59 4.34 30.11 -1.70
C GLY A 59 3.36 29.29 -0.87
N LEU A 60 3.84 28.15 -0.38
CA LEU A 60 3.47 27.61 0.92
C LEU A 60 4.70 27.73 1.83
N GLY A 61 4.49 28.07 3.10
CA GLY A 61 5.57 28.40 4.02
C GLY A 61 6.34 27.16 4.49
N THR A 62 7.43 26.81 3.81
CA THR A 62 8.36 25.78 4.28
C THR A 62 9.19 26.30 5.45
N THR A 63 8.99 25.75 6.64
CA THR A 63 10.09 25.70 7.63
C THR A 63 11.24 24.93 6.98
N ALA A 64 12.36 25.61 6.72
CA ALA A 64 13.49 25.02 5.99
C ALA A 64 13.92 23.70 6.62
N VAL A 65 14.05 22.65 5.80
CA VAL A 65 14.40 21.31 6.24
C VAL A 65 15.75 21.35 6.98
N SER A 66 15.73 21.03 8.27
CA SER A 66 16.93 21.12 9.10
C SER A 66 17.93 20.04 8.69
N THR A 67 19.15 20.48 8.39
CA THR A 67 20.26 19.60 7.96
C THR A 67 21.49 19.83 8.83
N THR A 68 22.33 18.81 8.93
CA THR A 68 23.67 18.88 9.54
C THR A 68 24.75 18.92 8.46
N SER A 69 26.00 19.18 8.83
CA SER A 69 27.16 18.94 7.94
C SER A 69 27.60 17.48 8.02
N ILE A 70 28.19 16.95 6.96
CA ILE A 70 28.91 15.67 6.98
C ILE A 70 30.01 15.64 8.07
N PRO A 71 30.39 14.46 8.61
CA PRO A 71 29.87 13.13 8.30
C PRO A 71 28.47 12.87 8.86
N CYS A 72 27.66 12.11 8.11
CA CYS A 72 26.36 11.64 8.59
C CYS A 72 26.55 10.49 9.58
N ALA A 73 25.61 10.34 10.51
CA ALA A 73 25.65 9.31 11.54
C ALA A 73 25.69 7.88 10.97
N ASP A 74 26.09 6.94 11.83
CA ASP A 74 26.01 5.51 11.55
C ASP A 74 24.56 5.04 11.63
N ASN A 75 24.08 4.42 10.55
CA ASN A 75 22.74 3.86 10.41
C ASN A 75 22.68 2.36 10.76
N GLY A 76 23.80 1.75 11.16
CA GLY A 76 23.84 0.36 11.63
C GLY A 76 24.08 -0.64 10.51
N ALA A 77 23.22 -1.66 10.40
CA ALA A 77 23.31 -2.71 9.39
C ALA A 77 22.49 -2.36 8.13
N ASP A 78 22.87 -2.93 6.98
CA ASP A 78 22.10 -2.84 5.74
C ASP A 78 20.72 -3.50 5.91
N HIS A 79 19.64 -2.72 5.81
CA HIS A 79 18.27 -3.20 6.01
C HIS A 79 17.85 -4.19 4.91
N VAL A 80 17.30 -5.35 5.31
CA VAL A 80 16.45 -6.15 4.41
C VAL A 80 15.09 -5.44 4.33
N MET A 81 14.56 -5.24 3.12
CA MET A 81 13.30 -4.48 2.95
C MET A 81 12.52 -4.84 1.69
N THR A 82 11.22 -4.56 1.72
CA THR A 82 10.33 -4.65 0.58
C THR A 82 10.44 -3.45 -0.37
N ARG A 83 9.91 -3.63 -1.58
CA ARG A 83 9.65 -2.55 -2.55
C ARG A 83 8.74 -1.45 -2.02
N ALA A 84 7.76 -1.81 -1.19
CA ALA A 84 6.84 -0.85 -0.59
C ALA A 84 7.59 0.06 0.40
N GLU A 85 8.40 -0.53 1.29
CA GLU A 85 9.24 0.22 2.23
C GLU A 85 10.26 1.11 1.52
N ALA A 86 10.93 0.62 0.47
CA ALA A 86 11.86 1.42 -0.32
C ALA A 86 11.18 2.69 -0.90
N LEU A 87 9.94 2.56 -1.40
CA LEU A 87 9.14 3.69 -1.87
C LEU A 87 8.64 4.59 -0.73
N THR A 88 8.21 4.04 0.41
CA THR A 88 7.78 4.81 1.58
C THR A 88 8.92 5.65 2.15
N ARG A 89 10.11 5.05 2.29
CA ARG A 89 11.36 5.72 2.68
C ARG A 89 11.67 6.85 1.69
N ALA A 90 11.68 6.56 0.39
CA ALA A 90 11.88 7.57 -0.65
C ALA A 90 10.86 8.73 -0.61
N ARG A 91 9.57 8.43 -0.41
CA ARG A 91 8.49 9.43 -0.34
C ARG A 91 8.56 10.31 0.92
N SER A 92 9.20 9.86 1.99
CA SER A 92 9.43 10.70 3.18
C SER A 92 10.30 11.94 2.93
N TRP A 93 11.12 11.94 1.86
CA TRP A 93 11.89 13.12 1.45
C TRP A 93 11.08 14.05 0.53
N LEU A 94 9.97 13.59 -0.04
CA LEU A 94 9.00 14.42 -0.77
C LEU A 94 7.99 15.08 0.18
N SER A 95 7.54 14.38 1.22
CA SER A 95 6.48 14.85 2.14
C SER A 95 6.85 16.10 2.94
N VAL A 96 8.14 16.41 3.09
CA VAL A 96 8.66 17.64 3.71
C VAL A 96 8.77 18.83 2.73
N GLY A 97 8.24 18.70 1.51
CA GLY A 97 8.35 19.70 0.44
C GLY A 97 9.58 19.52 -0.47
N GLY A 98 10.28 18.40 -0.35
CA GLY A 98 11.57 18.13 -1.00
C GLY A 98 12.76 18.41 -0.07
N VAL A 99 13.59 17.41 0.20
CA VAL A 99 14.85 17.61 0.94
C VAL A 99 15.85 18.34 0.02
N PRO A 100 16.47 19.45 0.45
CA PRO A 100 17.39 20.21 -0.39
C PRO A 100 18.62 19.42 -0.83
N TYR A 101 19.11 19.64 -2.06
CA TYR A 101 20.32 18.98 -2.56
C TYR A 101 21.61 19.59 -1.99
N SER A 102 22.49 18.76 -1.42
CA SER A 102 23.89 19.08 -1.13
C SER A 102 24.73 17.82 -0.84
N GLN A 103 25.96 17.80 -1.36
CA GLN A 103 26.96 16.77 -1.07
C GLN A 103 27.70 16.98 0.26
N GLU A 104 27.50 18.11 0.94
CA GLU A 104 28.17 18.44 2.22
C GLU A 104 27.25 18.33 3.43
N ARG A 105 25.98 17.96 3.21
CA ARG A 105 24.93 18.01 4.23
C ARG A 105 24.27 16.65 4.42
N CYS A 106 23.74 16.45 5.62
CA CYS A 106 22.96 15.26 5.98
C CYS A 106 21.56 15.68 6.43
N TYR A 107 20.58 14.85 6.11
CA TYR A 107 19.21 14.98 6.61
C TYR A 107 18.86 13.74 7.43
N LYS A 108 18.39 13.99 8.66
CA LYS A 108 17.93 12.97 9.59
C LYS A 108 16.41 12.96 9.68
N ASN A 109 15.84 11.78 9.47
CA ASN A 109 14.42 11.49 9.68
C ASN A 109 14.27 10.19 10.49
N GLN A 110 13.08 9.59 10.50
CA GLN A 110 12.79 8.33 11.19
C GLN A 110 13.54 7.10 10.61
N TYR A 111 14.11 7.22 9.41
CA TYR A 111 14.74 6.12 8.66
C TYR A 111 16.27 6.12 8.70
N GLY A 112 16.87 7.13 9.34
CA GLY A 112 18.31 7.29 9.52
C GLY A 112 18.78 8.74 9.27
N ASP A 113 20.09 8.92 9.16
CA ASP A 113 20.76 10.18 8.84
C ASP A 113 21.66 9.97 7.60
N TYR A 114 21.31 10.60 6.47
CA TYR A 114 21.92 10.32 5.17
C TYR A 114 22.28 11.60 4.42
N ARG A 115 23.32 11.50 3.57
CA ARG A 115 23.82 12.61 2.77
C ARG A 115 22.77 13.05 1.74
N THR A 116 22.60 14.36 1.56
CA THR A 116 21.51 14.93 0.74
C THR A 116 21.85 15.04 -0.74
N ASP A 117 22.38 13.98 -1.35
CA ASP A 117 22.59 13.91 -2.81
C ASP A 117 21.90 12.69 -3.44
N CYS A 118 21.97 12.57 -4.77
CA CYS A 118 21.33 11.48 -5.52
C CYS A 118 21.63 10.09 -4.95
N SER A 119 22.87 9.84 -4.57
CA SER A 119 23.32 8.55 -4.03
C SER A 119 23.03 8.38 -2.54
N GLY A 120 23.06 9.45 -1.74
CA GLY A 120 22.64 9.41 -0.34
C GLY A 120 21.12 9.28 -0.17
N PHE A 121 20.33 9.87 -1.06
CA PHE A 121 18.89 9.64 -1.20
C PHE A 121 18.58 8.16 -1.50
N ILE A 122 19.30 7.54 -2.45
CA ILE A 122 19.16 6.09 -2.71
C ILE A 122 19.61 5.25 -1.52
N SER A 123 20.68 5.67 -0.83
CA SER A 123 21.15 5.01 0.40
C SER A 123 20.09 5.04 1.51
N MET A 124 19.37 6.17 1.64
CA MET A 124 18.24 6.33 2.54
C MET A 124 17.05 5.45 2.12
N ALA A 125 16.69 5.45 0.83
CA ALA A 125 15.59 4.67 0.30
C ALA A 125 15.82 3.16 0.50
N TRP A 126 17.01 2.65 0.17
CA TRP A 126 17.42 1.25 0.35
C TRP A 126 17.86 0.90 1.77
N GLY A 127 17.94 1.86 2.69
CA GLY A 127 18.33 1.62 4.09
C GLY A 127 19.73 1.03 4.23
N LEU A 128 20.69 1.58 3.51
CA LEU A 128 22.08 1.14 3.59
C LEU A 128 22.69 1.49 4.97
N GLY A 129 23.45 0.54 5.52
CA GLY A 129 24.06 0.65 6.85
C GLY A 129 25.34 1.50 6.88
N GLY A 130 25.99 1.52 8.03
CA GLY A 130 27.19 2.34 8.26
C GLY A 130 26.89 3.84 8.21
N SER A 131 27.94 4.66 8.09
CA SER A 131 27.76 6.11 7.94
C SER A 131 26.94 6.43 6.70
N GLY A 132 25.85 7.21 6.85
CA GLY A 132 25.02 7.68 5.74
C GLY A 132 25.71 8.63 4.75
N SER A 133 27.03 8.86 4.92
CA SER A 133 27.91 9.53 3.97
C SER A 133 28.93 8.60 3.26
N ALA A 134 28.91 7.28 3.50
CA ALA A 134 29.88 6.33 2.94
C ALA A 134 29.58 5.88 1.49
N PHE A 135 28.32 5.91 1.08
CA PHE A 135 27.90 5.48 -0.26
C PHE A 135 27.84 6.67 -1.24
N TRP A 136 28.23 6.43 -2.49
CA TRP A 136 28.26 7.38 -3.58
C TRP A 136 28.07 6.65 -4.92
N THR A 137 27.76 7.38 -6.00
CA THR A 137 27.33 6.80 -7.29
C THR A 137 28.28 5.70 -7.84
N GLY A 138 29.59 5.81 -7.60
CA GLY A 138 30.58 4.81 -8.03
C GLY A 138 30.78 3.59 -7.12
N ASN A 139 30.17 3.53 -5.93
CA ASN A 139 30.23 2.36 -5.03
C ASN A 139 28.87 1.74 -4.65
N LEU A 140 27.74 2.26 -5.12
CA LEU A 140 26.41 1.63 -4.93
C LEU A 140 26.34 0.19 -5.48
N SER A 141 27.18 -0.16 -6.45
CA SER A 141 27.38 -1.53 -6.95
C SER A 141 28.04 -2.50 -5.96
N THR A 142 28.43 -2.03 -4.77
CA THR A 142 28.82 -2.89 -3.63
C THR A 142 27.63 -3.32 -2.76
N ARG A 143 26.42 -2.86 -3.12
CA ARG A 143 25.12 -3.19 -2.52
C ARG A 143 24.03 -3.43 -3.57
N SER A 144 24.38 -3.52 -4.85
CA SER A 144 23.38 -3.71 -5.91
C SER A 144 23.96 -4.38 -7.14
N PHE A 145 23.13 -5.21 -7.78
CA PHE A 145 23.45 -5.93 -9.01
C PHE A 145 22.68 -5.37 -10.22
N PRO A 146 23.27 -5.38 -11.43
CA PRO A 146 22.58 -4.94 -12.64
C PRO A 146 21.49 -5.93 -13.06
N ILE A 147 20.39 -5.41 -13.59
CA ILE A 147 19.23 -6.19 -14.07
C ILE A 147 18.86 -5.82 -15.52
N PRO A 148 18.14 -6.69 -16.25
CA PRO A 148 17.51 -6.32 -17.53
C PRO A 148 16.51 -5.18 -17.35
N ARG A 149 16.38 -4.29 -18.35
CA ARG A 149 15.42 -3.16 -18.29
C ARG A 149 13.96 -3.62 -18.22
N GLY A 150 13.63 -4.76 -18.83
CA GLY A 150 12.29 -5.36 -18.73
C GLY A 150 11.94 -5.86 -17.32
N ASP A 151 12.96 -6.12 -16.50
CA ASP A 151 12.80 -6.65 -15.14
C ASP A 151 12.70 -5.54 -14.09
N LEU A 152 12.80 -4.26 -14.50
CA LEU A 152 12.81 -3.09 -13.62
C LEU A 152 11.47 -2.93 -12.90
N LYS A 153 11.51 -3.09 -11.57
CA LYS A 153 10.35 -3.05 -10.65
C LYS A 153 10.47 -1.85 -9.70
N PRO A 154 9.35 -1.35 -9.14
CA PRO A 154 9.37 -0.21 -8.22
C PRO A 154 10.34 -0.42 -7.05
N GLY A 155 11.16 0.58 -6.70
CA GLY A 155 12.21 0.46 -5.67
C GLY A 155 13.56 -0.09 -6.18
N ASP A 156 13.66 -0.58 -7.42
CA ASP A 156 14.95 -0.66 -8.13
C ASP A 156 15.44 0.76 -8.49
N ALA A 157 16.69 0.91 -8.91
CA ALA A 157 17.25 2.20 -9.32
C ALA A 157 17.78 2.20 -10.76
N LEU A 158 17.84 3.39 -11.35
CA LEU A 158 18.53 3.68 -12.60
C LEU A 158 19.85 4.37 -12.27
N LEU A 159 20.97 3.67 -12.45
CA LEU A 159 22.32 4.09 -12.08
C LEU A 159 23.16 4.43 -13.31
N ARG A 160 23.75 5.62 -13.35
CA ARG A 160 24.76 6.02 -14.32
C ARG A 160 26.04 6.39 -13.59
N TYR A 161 27.12 5.66 -13.87
CA TYR A 161 28.46 6.00 -13.44
C TYR A 161 29.41 5.89 -14.64
N THR A 162 29.97 7.02 -15.07
CA THR A 162 30.94 7.10 -16.20
C THR A 162 32.32 7.56 -15.73
N GLY A 163 32.44 8.00 -14.47
CA GLY A 163 33.65 8.60 -13.90
C GLY A 163 33.67 10.13 -14.00
N ASP A 164 32.81 10.73 -14.84
CA ASP A 164 32.63 12.18 -14.90
C ASP A 164 31.58 12.64 -13.85
N PRO A 165 31.93 13.47 -12.86
CA PRO A 165 30.98 13.95 -11.84
C PRO A 165 29.75 14.69 -12.40
N SER A 166 29.82 15.25 -13.61
CA SER A 166 28.69 15.93 -14.27
C SER A 166 27.70 14.96 -14.93
N GLU A 167 28.11 13.70 -15.16
CA GLU A 167 27.26 12.64 -15.72
C GLU A 167 26.83 11.58 -14.69
N ASN A 168 27.56 11.46 -13.58
CA ASN A 168 27.33 10.48 -12.53
C ASN A 168 26.03 10.78 -11.77
N HIS A 169 24.97 10.00 -11.99
CA HIS A 169 23.66 10.21 -11.35
C HIS A 169 22.93 8.89 -11.07
N VAL A 170 21.99 8.93 -10.13
CA VAL A 170 21.14 7.79 -9.77
C VAL A 170 19.75 8.26 -9.32
N ALA A 171 18.71 7.51 -9.70
CA ALA A 171 17.33 7.80 -9.35
C ALA A 171 16.54 6.51 -9.06
N LEU A 172 15.56 6.58 -8.15
CA LEU A 172 14.75 5.43 -7.74
C LEU A 172 13.56 5.28 -8.70
N PHE A 173 13.39 4.12 -9.30
CA PHE A 173 12.28 3.84 -10.19
C PHE A 173 10.98 3.64 -9.41
N VAL A 174 9.93 4.35 -9.82
CA VAL A 174 8.58 4.25 -9.24
C VAL A 174 7.66 3.39 -10.10
N LYS A 175 7.64 3.64 -11.41
CA LYS A 175 6.81 2.95 -12.41
C LYS A 175 7.16 3.41 -13.82
N TRP A 176 6.65 2.73 -14.84
CA TRP A 176 6.58 3.28 -16.20
C TRP A 176 5.42 4.29 -16.32
N SER A 177 5.58 5.31 -17.16
CA SER A 177 4.46 6.17 -17.61
C SER A 177 3.90 5.78 -18.98
N ASP A 178 4.57 4.88 -19.70
CA ASP A 178 4.19 4.40 -21.03
C ASP A 178 4.06 2.86 -21.07
N ALA A 179 3.12 2.35 -21.86
CA ALA A 179 2.93 0.91 -22.04
C ALA A 179 4.07 0.21 -22.81
N ALA A 180 5.01 0.97 -23.39
CA ALA A 180 6.20 0.43 -24.05
C ALA A 180 7.40 0.27 -23.10
N HIS A 181 7.27 0.64 -21.82
CA HIS A 181 8.31 0.57 -20.80
C HIS A 181 9.61 1.30 -21.19
N THR A 182 9.46 2.54 -21.67
CA THR A 182 10.58 3.39 -22.12
C THR A 182 10.76 4.66 -21.30
N GLU A 183 9.68 5.24 -20.75
CA GLU A 183 9.65 6.50 -20.00
C GLU A 183 9.37 6.22 -18.51
N PRO A 184 10.38 6.17 -17.65
CA PRO A 184 10.20 5.87 -16.23
C PRO A 184 9.79 7.12 -15.46
N VAL A 185 8.85 6.95 -14.53
CA VAL A 185 8.66 7.85 -13.39
C VAL A 185 9.67 7.46 -12.32
N VAL A 186 10.45 8.43 -11.84
CA VAL A 186 11.46 8.25 -10.81
C VAL A 186 11.33 9.28 -9.70
N ILE A 187 11.89 8.98 -8.53
CA ILE A 187 12.24 9.98 -7.51
C ILE A 187 13.76 10.19 -7.56
N GLU A 188 14.21 11.45 -7.58
CA GLU A 188 15.63 11.80 -7.65
C GLU A 188 15.96 13.07 -6.84
N GLN A 189 17.27 13.34 -6.70
CA GLN A 189 17.83 14.56 -6.14
C GLN A 189 18.99 15.03 -7.03
N SER A 190 19.14 16.32 -7.33
CA SER A 190 20.20 16.85 -8.20
C SER A 190 20.59 18.30 -7.85
N GLY A 191 21.77 18.77 -8.26
CA GLY A 191 22.16 20.17 -8.07
C GLY A 191 21.28 21.21 -8.79
N SER A 192 20.29 20.77 -9.59
CA SER A 192 19.30 21.64 -10.25
C SER A 192 17.86 21.47 -9.73
N ARG A 193 17.63 20.47 -8.85
CA ARG A 193 16.33 20.09 -8.28
C ARG A 193 16.54 19.33 -6.98
N ASP A 194 15.93 19.81 -5.90
CA ASP A 194 15.80 19.09 -4.63
C ASP A 194 15.02 17.77 -4.81
N THR A 195 14.65 17.06 -3.73
CA THR A 195 13.94 15.77 -3.92
C THR A 195 12.63 15.97 -4.70
N VAL A 196 12.52 15.33 -5.87
CA VAL A 196 11.38 15.44 -6.79
C VAL A 196 10.99 14.10 -7.40
N GLU A 197 9.69 13.89 -7.63
CA GLU A 197 9.16 12.81 -8.48
C GLU A 197 8.86 13.36 -9.88
N ARG A 198 9.35 12.71 -10.94
CA ARG A 198 9.04 13.09 -12.33
C ARG A 198 9.22 11.95 -13.33
N THR A 199 8.62 12.09 -14.51
CA THR A 199 8.94 11.30 -15.70
C THR A 199 10.31 11.69 -16.28
N TRP A 200 11.05 10.71 -16.78
CA TRP A 200 12.19 10.88 -17.68
C TRP A 200 11.82 10.49 -19.10
N SER A 201 12.37 11.20 -20.09
CA SER A 201 12.24 10.77 -21.48
C SER A 201 12.97 9.45 -21.74
N ALA A 202 12.48 8.66 -22.70
CA ALA A 202 13.14 7.42 -23.11
C ALA A 202 14.63 7.60 -23.46
N SER A 203 14.96 8.72 -24.11
CA SER A 203 16.33 9.10 -24.48
C SER A 203 17.25 9.33 -23.27
N ASN A 204 16.72 9.85 -22.15
CA ASN A 204 17.50 10.01 -20.92
C ASN A 204 17.61 8.67 -20.19
N ALA A 205 16.49 7.94 -20.05
CA ALA A 205 16.44 6.67 -19.33
C ALA A 205 17.35 5.59 -19.94
N ALA A 206 17.57 5.63 -21.26
CA ALA A 206 18.48 4.73 -21.97
C ALA A 206 19.96 4.85 -21.54
N LEU A 207 20.37 5.99 -20.94
CA LEU A 207 21.76 6.26 -20.52
C LEU A 207 22.12 5.66 -19.15
N TYR A 208 21.17 5.02 -18.48
CA TYR A 208 21.31 4.48 -17.12
C TYR A 208 21.17 2.96 -17.12
N THR A 209 21.99 2.29 -16.31
CA THR A 209 21.92 0.87 -16.03
C THR A 209 20.86 0.61 -14.95
N PRO A 210 19.84 -0.21 -15.21
CA PRO A 210 18.95 -0.74 -14.18
C PRO A 210 19.74 -1.55 -13.15
N VAL A 211 19.56 -1.25 -11.86
CA VAL A 211 20.20 -1.97 -10.74
C VAL A 211 19.20 -2.27 -9.63
N ARG A 212 19.40 -3.40 -8.95
CA ARG A 212 18.57 -3.90 -7.85
C ARG A 212 19.41 -4.02 -6.58
N TYR A 213 18.89 -3.52 -5.47
CA TYR A 213 19.53 -3.62 -4.16
C TYR A 213 19.63 -5.07 -3.68
N ASP A 214 20.78 -5.46 -3.12
CA ASP A 214 21.09 -6.85 -2.78
C ASP A 214 20.15 -7.44 -1.72
N HIS A 215 19.60 -6.61 -0.82
CA HIS A 215 18.63 -7.02 0.20
C HIS A 215 17.21 -6.50 -0.05
N ILE A 216 16.86 -6.07 -1.28
CA ILE A 216 15.46 -5.83 -1.61
C ILE A 216 14.77 -7.18 -1.80
N VAL A 217 13.88 -7.52 -0.89
CA VAL A 217 12.94 -8.60 -1.15
C VAL A 217 11.89 -8.06 -2.13
N ASP A 218 11.67 -8.79 -3.22
CA ASP A 218 10.37 -8.75 -3.87
C ASP A 218 9.38 -9.20 -2.81
N ALA A 219 8.63 -8.24 -2.25
CA ALA A 219 7.47 -8.60 -1.46
C ALA A 219 6.58 -9.48 -2.33
N ALA A 220 6.07 -10.57 -1.75
CA ALA A 220 4.77 -11.08 -2.18
C ALA A 220 3.83 -9.87 -2.25
N PRO A 221 3.07 -9.70 -3.35
CA PRO A 221 2.36 -8.45 -3.64
C PRO A 221 1.58 -8.02 -2.41
N GLN A 222 1.92 -6.85 -1.85
CA GLN A 222 1.54 -6.37 -0.51
C GLN A 222 0.17 -6.95 -0.11
N PRO A 223 0.12 -8.00 0.73
CA PRO A 223 -1.09 -8.79 0.88
C PRO A 223 -2.18 -7.85 1.38
N GLU A 224 -3.26 -7.68 0.60
CA GLU A 224 -4.16 -6.51 0.62
C GLU A 224 -4.77 -6.31 2.02
N SER A 225 -4.05 -5.52 2.84
CA SER A 225 -3.96 -5.61 4.31
C SER A 225 -4.35 -6.97 4.93
N ALA A 226 -3.91 -8.07 4.31
CA ALA A 226 -4.27 -9.47 4.55
C ALA A 226 -5.72 -9.67 5.03
N LEU A 227 -6.68 -9.15 4.27
CA LEU A 227 -8.09 -9.08 4.66
C LEU A 227 -8.84 -10.43 4.61
N SER A 228 -8.50 -11.31 5.56
CA SER A 228 -9.17 -12.56 5.93
C SER A 228 -10.69 -12.59 5.71
N SER A 229 -11.20 -13.70 5.19
CA SER A 229 -12.62 -14.05 5.22
C SER A 229 -13.59 -13.02 4.59
N GLN A 230 -13.19 -12.38 3.49
CA GLN A 230 -14.07 -11.49 2.73
C GLN A 230 -14.56 -12.14 1.42
N PRO A 231 -15.83 -11.93 1.03
CA PRO A 231 -16.35 -12.31 -0.28
C PRO A 231 -16.02 -11.26 -1.36
N VAL A 232 -14.95 -10.47 -1.18
CA VAL A 232 -14.56 -9.37 -2.09
C VAL A 232 -13.06 -9.43 -2.30
N VAL A 233 -12.60 -9.29 -3.53
CA VAL A 233 -11.19 -9.41 -3.90
C VAL A 233 -10.87 -8.59 -5.15
N HIS A 234 -9.68 -8.00 -5.22
CA HIS A 234 -9.15 -7.40 -6.44
C HIS A 234 -8.37 -8.45 -7.26
N ASN A 235 -8.70 -8.57 -8.55
CA ASN A 235 -8.13 -9.53 -9.48
C ASN A 235 -7.14 -8.82 -10.45
N PRO A 236 -5.84 -8.78 -10.14
CA PRO A 236 -4.85 -8.11 -10.97
C PRO A 236 -4.58 -8.82 -12.31
N MET A 237 -5.12 -10.02 -12.55
CA MET A 237 -5.09 -10.67 -13.87
C MET A 237 -6.17 -10.15 -14.82
N GLY A 238 -7.26 -9.59 -14.27
CA GLY A 238 -8.41 -9.08 -15.01
C GLY A 238 -8.57 -7.55 -14.99
N ASP A 239 -7.78 -6.84 -14.19
CA ASP A 239 -8.01 -5.43 -13.82
C ASP A 239 -9.48 -5.24 -13.37
N THR A 240 -9.92 -6.13 -12.48
CA THR A 240 -11.29 -6.25 -11.99
C THR A 240 -11.31 -6.21 -10.46
N LEU A 241 -12.39 -5.67 -9.90
CA LEU A 241 -12.77 -5.94 -8.52
C LEU A 241 -13.96 -6.89 -8.54
N GLU A 242 -13.92 -7.95 -7.75
CA GLU A 242 -14.83 -9.10 -7.87
C GLU A 242 -15.49 -9.38 -6.52
N VAL A 243 -16.82 -9.49 -6.52
CA VAL A 243 -17.67 -9.71 -5.35
C VAL A 243 -18.43 -11.02 -5.49
N TYR A 244 -18.57 -11.71 -4.36
CA TYR A 244 -19.23 -13.00 -4.27
C TYR A 244 -20.36 -12.96 -3.24
N SER A 245 -21.33 -13.86 -3.37
CA SER A 245 -22.34 -14.07 -2.34
C SER A 245 -22.98 -15.45 -2.44
N VAL A 246 -23.56 -15.96 -1.37
CA VAL A 246 -24.31 -17.23 -1.40
C VAL A 246 -25.80 -16.92 -1.54
N GLY A 247 -26.45 -17.53 -2.54
CA GLY A 247 -27.91 -17.45 -2.72
C GLY A 247 -28.65 -18.41 -1.80
N ALA A 248 -29.94 -18.17 -1.56
CA ALA A 248 -30.81 -19.05 -0.76
C ALA A 248 -30.93 -20.51 -1.27
N ASN A 249 -30.37 -20.82 -2.44
CA ASN A 249 -30.20 -22.17 -2.98
C ASN A 249 -28.87 -22.86 -2.57
N GLY A 250 -27.98 -22.18 -1.86
CA GLY A 250 -26.66 -22.67 -1.48
C GLY A 250 -25.63 -22.72 -2.61
N HIS A 251 -25.83 -21.95 -3.69
CA HIS A 251 -24.83 -21.68 -4.72
C HIS A 251 -24.05 -20.40 -4.39
N VAL A 252 -22.79 -20.30 -4.85
CA VAL A 252 -22.09 -19.00 -4.90
C VAL A 252 -22.43 -18.30 -6.21
N TYR A 253 -22.63 -16.99 -6.13
CA TYR A 253 -22.77 -16.07 -7.24
C TYR A 253 -21.60 -15.08 -7.29
N GLU A 254 -21.27 -14.62 -8.48
CA GLU A 254 -20.17 -13.71 -8.81
C GLU A 254 -20.69 -12.46 -9.53
N SER A 255 -20.13 -11.30 -9.22
CA SER A 255 -20.17 -10.12 -10.07
C SER A 255 -18.83 -9.37 -10.02
N TRP A 256 -18.45 -8.71 -11.11
CA TRP A 256 -17.21 -7.95 -11.20
C TRP A 256 -17.43 -6.54 -11.74
N TRP A 257 -16.63 -5.59 -11.24
CA TRP A 257 -16.53 -4.23 -11.75
C TRP A 257 -15.39 -4.11 -12.74
N ARG A 258 -15.66 -3.59 -13.95
CA ARG A 258 -14.65 -3.16 -14.93
C ARG A 258 -15.18 -1.97 -15.73
N ASP A 259 -14.29 -1.09 -16.20
CA ASP A 259 -14.60 0.00 -17.14
C ASP A 259 -15.74 0.95 -16.70
N GLY A 260 -16.00 1.04 -15.39
CA GLY A 260 -17.07 1.87 -14.82
C GLY A 260 -18.44 1.21 -14.69
N ALA A 261 -18.56 -0.11 -14.87
CA ALA A 261 -19.80 -0.85 -14.68
C ALA A 261 -19.61 -2.20 -13.97
N TRP A 262 -20.62 -2.61 -13.21
CA TRP A 262 -20.77 -3.98 -12.72
C TRP A 262 -21.32 -4.91 -13.79
N SER A 263 -20.91 -6.17 -13.77
CA SER A 263 -21.56 -7.25 -14.52
C SER A 263 -22.93 -7.61 -13.94
N SER A 264 -23.72 -8.40 -14.67
CA SER A 264 -24.79 -9.19 -14.07
C SER A 264 -24.22 -10.23 -13.09
N TRP A 265 -25.03 -10.70 -12.14
CA TRP A 265 -24.67 -11.84 -11.32
C TRP A 265 -24.57 -13.14 -12.14
N HIS A 266 -23.49 -13.90 -11.92
CA HIS A 266 -23.20 -15.17 -12.58
C HIS A 266 -23.22 -16.31 -11.56
N ASP A 267 -23.87 -17.42 -11.89
CA ASP A 267 -23.97 -18.61 -11.04
C ASP A 267 -22.67 -19.43 -11.13
N LEU A 268 -21.90 -19.53 -10.05
CA LEU A 268 -20.70 -20.35 -9.95
C LEU A 268 -20.99 -21.79 -9.51
N GLY A 269 -22.26 -22.11 -9.24
CA GLY A 269 -22.72 -23.35 -8.64
C GLY A 269 -22.38 -23.46 -7.15
N GLY A 270 -22.82 -24.56 -6.56
CA GLY A 270 -22.52 -24.94 -5.19
C GLY A 270 -23.43 -26.09 -4.76
N THR A 271 -23.24 -26.60 -3.54
CA THR A 271 -24.10 -27.65 -2.97
C THR A 271 -24.36 -27.38 -1.50
N GLY A 272 -25.28 -26.46 -1.22
CA GLY A 272 -25.72 -26.18 0.14
C GLY A 272 -24.68 -25.45 0.99
N PHE A 273 -24.02 -24.43 0.42
CA PHE A 273 -23.24 -23.47 1.22
C PHE A 273 -24.18 -22.64 2.10
N THR A 274 -23.73 -22.27 3.30
CA THR A 274 -24.61 -21.71 4.36
C THR A 274 -24.11 -20.42 5.02
N ALA A 275 -23.02 -19.85 4.53
CA ALA A 275 -22.42 -18.61 5.02
C ALA A 275 -21.72 -17.87 3.87
N SER A 276 -21.44 -16.58 4.05
CA SER A 276 -20.61 -15.78 3.13
C SER A 276 -19.32 -16.52 2.75
N PRO A 277 -18.91 -16.51 1.47
CA PRO A 277 -17.66 -17.13 1.03
C PRO A 277 -16.44 -16.24 1.37
N ALA A 278 -15.24 -16.79 1.19
CA ALA A 278 -13.99 -16.03 1.24
C ALA A 278 -13.25 -16.11 -0.09
N ALA A 279 -12.71 -14.99 -0.57
CA ALA A 279 -12.02 -14.87 -1.85
C ALA A 279 -10.62 -14.29 -1.67
N ILE A 280 -9.66 -14.72 -2.50
CA ILE A 280 -8.28 -14.23 -2.48
C ILE A 280 -7.60 -14.38 -3.83
N HIS A 281 -6.68 -13.46 -4.17
CA HIS A 281 -5.78 -13.62 -5.31
C HIS A 281 -4.53 -14.40 -4.87
N ASN A 282 -4.46 -15.67 -5.27
CA ASN A 282 -3.31 -16.53 -5.06
C ASN A 282 -2.20 -16.20 -6.07
N SER A 283 -1.32 -15.28 -5.67
CA SER A 283 -0.16 -14.86 -6.45
C SER A 283 0.88 -15.97 -6.70
N ILE A 284 0.87 -17.05 -5.90
CA ILE A 284 1.72 -18.23 -6.11
C ILE A 284 1.16 -19.11 -7.23
N GLY A 285 -0.15 -19.35 -7.18
CA GLY A 285 -0.88 -20.22 -8.10
C GLY A 285 -1.16 -19.58 -9.46
N GLY A 286 -1.14 -18.24 -9.55
CA GLY A 286 -1.62 -17.50 -10.72
C GLY A 286 -3.14 -17.67 -10.86
N THR A 287 -3.85 -17.51 -9.76
CA THR A 287 -5.26 -17.88 -9.59
C THR A 287 -6.02 -16.86 -8.77
N LEU A 288 -7.31 -16.71 -9.06
CA LEU A 288 -8.28 -16.14 -8.12
C LEU A 288 -9.04 -17.30 -7.50
N GLU A 289 -9.16 -17.35 -6.18
CA GLU A 289 -9.61 -18.54 -5.44
C GLU A 289 -10.70 -18.18 -4.43
N VAL A 290 -11.76 -18.99 -4.40
CA VAL A 290 -12.98 -18.77 -3.61
C VAL A 290 -13.27 -20.02 -2.79
N TYR A 291 -13.55 -19.81 -1.51
CA TYR A 291 -13.74 -20.85 -0.50
C TYR A 291 -15.09 -20.70 0.19
N ALA A 292 -15.81 -21.82 0.36
CA ALA A 292 -17.13 -21.85 0.98
C ALA A 292 -17.31 -23.12 1.84
N THR A 293 -18.00 -22.99 2.97
CA THR A 293 -18.31 -24.10 3.87
C THR A 293 -19.68 -24.69 3.53
N GLY A 294 -19.74 -26.00 3.32
CA GLY A 294 -20.97 -26.75 3.05
C GLY A 294 -21.76 -27.09 4.32
N ALA A 295 -23.06 -27.37 4.18
CA ALA A 295 -23.93 -27.83 5.26
C ALA A 295 -23.55 -29.21 5.86
N ASP A 296 -22.60 -29.91 5.26
CA ASP A 296 -21.94 -31.13 5.74
C ASP A 296 -20.70 -30.86 6.62
N GLY A 297 -20.28 -29.59 6.74
CA GLY A 297 -19.09 -29.20 7.49
C GLY A 297 -17.76 -29.47 6.78
N HIS A 298 -17.79 -29.64 5.46
CA HIS A 298 -16.60 -29.59 4.60
C HIS A 298 -16.35 -28.16 4.08
N VAL A 299 -15.10 -27.84 3.75
CA VAL A 299 -14.75 -26.61 3.01
C VAL A 299 -14.47 -26.99 1.56
N TYR A 300 -15.01 -26.20 0.64
CA TYR A 300 -14.88 -26.37 -0.79
C TYR A 300 -14.08 -25.22 -1.41
N GLU A 301 -13.36 -25.51 -2.48
CA GLU A 301 -12.55 -24.58 -3.25
C GLU A 301 -13.05 -24.47 -4.70
N LYS A 302 -12.98 -23.25 -5.24
CA LYS A 302 -13.11 -22.97 -6.67
C LYS A 302 -12.00 -22.01 -7.09
N TRP A 303 -11.37 -22.21 -8.24
CA TRP A 303 -10.32 -21.31 -8.74
C TRP A 303 -10.55 -20.88 -10.19
N TRP A 304 -10.18 -19.64 -10.51
CA TRP A 304 -10.19 -19.07 -11.85
C TRP A 304 -8.77 -18.91 -12.38
N ARG A 305 -8.54 -19.27 -13.65
CA ARG A 305 -7.26 -19.09 -14.36
C ARG A 305 -7.46 -18.35 -15.67
N SER A 306 -6.64 -17.35 -15.93
CA SER A 306 -6.66 -16.63 -17.22
C SER A 306 -6.47 -17.60 -18.39
N GLY A 307 -7.33 -17.50 -19.41
CA GLY A 307 -7.36 -18.39 -20.57
C GLY A 307 -8.00 -19.78 -20.34
N ALA A 308 -8.31 -20.18 -19.10
CA ALA A 308 -8.98 -21.45 -18.80
C ALA A 308 -10.35 -21.27 -18.11
N GLY A 309 -10.58 -20.15 -17.42
CA GLY A 309 -11.82 -19.84 -16.71
C GLY A 309 -11.90 -20.49 -15.33
N TRP A 310 -13.14 -20.64 -14.85
CA TRP A 310 -13.49 -21.20 -13.55
C TRP A 310 -13.41 -22.73 -13.50
N SER A 311 -12.91 -23.27 -12.38
CA SER A 311 -12.92 -24.70 -12.07
C SER A 311 -14.31 -25.22 -11.69
N ALA A 312 -14.45 -26.54 -11.68
CA ALA A 312 -15.45 -27.20 -10.84
C ALA A 312 -15.10 -26.97 -9.35
N TRP A 313 -16.12 -27.04 -8.48
CA TRP A 313 -15.89 -27.06 -7.03
C TRP A 313 -15.13 -28.33 -6.63
N ALA A 314 -14.08 -28.15 -5.83
CA ALA A 314 -13.28 -29.23 -5.26
C ALA A 314 -13.54 -29.32 -3.76
N ASP A 315 -13.81 -30.52 -3.26
CA ASP A 315 -13.92 -30.80 -1.82
C ASP A 315 -12.51 -30.82 -1.19
N LEU A 316 -12.22 -29.88 -0.28
CA LEU A 316 -10.98 -29.87 0.50
C LEU A 316 -11.11 -30.72 1.78
N GLY A 317 -12.27 -31.30 2.02
CA GLY A 317 -12.63 -32.01 3.24
C GLY A 317 -12.88 -31.05 4.41
N GLY A 318 -13.15 -31.66 5.55
CA GLY A 318 -13.39 -31.02 6.83
C GLY A 318 -14.00 -32.05 7.77
N THR A 319 -14.43 -31.64 8.95
CA THR A 319 -15.34 -32.43 9.79
C THR A 319 -16.04 -31.44 10.73
N ASN A 320 -17.31 -31.18 10.47
CA ASN A 320 -18.11 -30.20 11.23
C ASN A 320 -17.48 -28.79 11.30
N LEU A 321 -16.82 -28.34 10.22
CA LEU A 321 -16.36 -26.95 10.10
C LEU A 321 -17.57 -26.02 9.89
N THR A 322 -17.47 -24.77 10.35
CA THR A 322 -18.61 -23.83 10.40
C THR A 322 -18.23 -22.41 10.02
N GLY A 323 -19.22 -21.64 9.55
CA GLY A 323 -19.06 -20.24 9.17
C GLY A 323 -18.26 -20.03 7.89
N THR A 324 -17.85 -18.79 7.65
CA THR A 324 -16.95 -18.42 6.55
C THR A 324 -15.55 -18.95 6.83
N PRO A 325 -14.87 -19.61 5.87
CA PRO A 325 -13.46 -19.95 6.03
C PRO A 325 -12.60 -18.68 5.95
N ALA A 326 -11.57 -18.60 6.79
CA ALA A 326 -10.59 -17.53 6.74
C ALA A 326 -9.41 -17.93 5.84
N VAL A 327 -8.80 -16.97 5.14
CA VAL A 327 -7.74 -17.24 4.15
C VAL A 327 -6.67 -16.14 4.15
N VAL A 328 -5.40 -16.53 4.01
CA VAL A 328 -4.25 -15.62 3.96
C VAL A 328 -3.12 -16.19 3.09
N HIS A 329 -2.34 -15.32 2.45
CA HIS A 329 -1.05 -15.67 1.87
C HIS A 329 0.06 -15.49 2.92
N ASN A 330 0.85 -16.54 3.13
CA ASN A 330 2.00 -16.56 4.02
C ASN A 330 3.29 -16.42 3.19
N PRO A 331 3.90 -15.21 3.14
CA PRO A 331 5.10 -14.97 2.34
C PRO A 331 6.36 -15.64 2.89
N VAL A 332 6.32 -16.18 4.12
CA VAL A 332 7.46 -16.84 4.77
C VAL A 332 7.50 -18.34 4.44
N GLY A 333 6.33 -18.96 4.29
CA GLY A 333 6.18 -20.36 3.87
C GLY A 333 6.05 -20.57 2.37
N ASP A 334 5.82 -19.47 1.62
CA ASP A 334 5.19 -19.44 0.30
C ASP A 334 3.98 -20.38 0.21
N THR A 335 3.05 -20.13 1.13
CA THR A 335 1.84 -20.91 1.36
C THR A 335 0.59 -20.05 1.19
N LEU A 336 -0.48 -20.66 0.70
CA LEU A 336 -1.83 -20.17 0.94
C LEU A 336 -2.42 -20.97 2.10
N GLU A 337 -3.02 -20.30 3.08
CA GLU A 337 -3.40 -20.92 4.36
C GLU A 337 -4.87 -20.59 4.68
N LEU A 338 -5.65 -21.66 4.90
CA LEU A 338 -7.07 -21.64 5.25
C LEU A 338 -7.26 -21.99 6.71
N TYR A 339 -8.18 -21.30 7.37
CA TYR A 339 -8.53 -21.53 8.77
C TYR A 339 -10.05 -21.55 8.96
N ALA A 340 -10.56 -22.48 9.77
CA ALA A 340 -12.00 -22.62 10.01
C ALA A 340 -12.30 -23.12 11.44
N THR A 341 -13.43 -22.69 12.00
CA THR A 341 -13.86 -23.08 13.37
C THR A 341 -14.75 -24.32 13.32
N GLY A 342 -14.41 -25.35 14.10
CA GLY A 342 -15.24 -26.56 14.26
C GLY A 342 -16.39 -26.39 15.25
N THR A 343 -17.42 -27.22 15.15
CA THR A 343 -18.55 -27.23 16.12
C THR A 343 -18.14 -27.55 17.56
N ASP A 344 -16.93 -28.05 17.78
CA ASP A 344 -16.33 -28.31 19.09
C ASP A 344 -15.58 -27.10 19.68
N GLY A 345 -15.48 -26.00 18.93
CA GLY A 345 -14.80 -24.78 19.35
C GLY A 345 -13.27 -24.86 19.25
N HIS A 346 -12.74 -25.76 18.42
CA HIS A 346 -11.36 -25.73 17.92
C HIS A 346 -11.28 -24.91 16.62
N VAL A 347 -10.07 -24.43 16.29
CA VAL A 347 -9.76 -23.91 14.94
C VAL A 347 -8.85 -24.90 14.22
N TYR A 348 -9.14 -25.13 12.94
CA TYR A 348 -8.40 -26.03 12.06
C TYR A 348 -7.67 -25.24 10.98
N GLU A 349 -6.50 -25.75 10.57
CA GLU A 349 -5.65 -25.20 9.51
C GLU A 349 -5.58 -26.15 8.31
N LYS A 350 -5.52 -25.59 7.10
CA LYS A 350 -5.13 -26.28 5.88
C LYS A 350 -4.24 -25.37 5.03
N TRP A 351 -3.14 -25.87 4.46
CA TRP A 351 -2.27 -25.06 3.61
C TRP A 351 -2.01 -25.68 2.23
N TRP A 352 -1.85 -24.82 1.23
CA TRP A 352 -1.48 -25.18 -0.13
C TRP A 352 -0.05 -24.72 -0.43
N ARG A 353 0.73 -25.55 -1.16
CA ARG A 353 2.05 -25.20 -1.68
C ARG A 353 2.18 -25.56 -3.15
N SER A 354 2.82 -24.70 -3.92
CA SER A 354 3.16 -25.00 -5.31
C SER A 354 3.98 -26.28 -5.42
N GLY A 355 3.64 -27.14 -6.39
CA GLY A 355 4.26 -28.46 -6.58
C GLY A 355 3.89 -29.55 -5.56
N SER A 356 3.35 -29.22 -4.38
CA SER A 356 2.90 -30.19 -3.36
C SER A 356 1.38 -30.31 -3.23
N GLY A 357 0.64 -29.26 -3.59
CA GLY A 357 -0.82 -29.18 -3.42
C GLY A 357 -1.25 -28.90 -1.97
N TRP A 358 -2.48 -29.32 -1.66
CA TRP A 358 -3.14 -29.13 -0.37
C TRP A 358 -2.70 -30.14 0.71
N SER A 359 -2.57 -29.65 1.95
CA SER A 359 -2.34 -30.48 3.13
C SER A 359 -3.59 -31.28 3.57
N ALA A 360 -3.39 -32.20 4.52
CA ALA A 360 -4.48 -32.61 5.40
C ALA A 360 -4.88 -31.44 6.33
N TRP A 361 -6.12 -31.46 6.84
CA TRP A 361 -6.52 -30.54 7.91
C TRP A 361 -5.75 -30.86 9.20
N ALA A 362 -5.22 -29.82 9.85
CA ALA A 362 -4.54 -29.90 11.13
C ALA A 362 -5.38 -29.22 12.23
N ASP A 363 -5.51 -29.86 13.39
CA ASP A 363 -6.16 -29.28 14.56
C ASP A 363 -5.17 -28.33 15.27
N LEU A 364 -5.50 -27.04 15.35
CA LEU A 364 -4.70 -26.05 16.09
C LEU A 364 -5.11 -25.95 17.56
N GLY A 365 -6.15 -26.70 17.96
CA GLY A 365 -6.82 -26.61 19.25
C GLY A 365 -7.72 -25.39 19.36
N GLY A 366 -8.29 -25.23 20.55
CA GLY A 366 -9.09 -24.09 20.96
C GLY A 366 -9.72 -24.40 22.32
N THR A 367 -10.62 -23.54 22.79
CA THR A 367 -11.52 -23.88 23.90
C THR A 367 -12.77 -23.00 23.78
N ASN A 368 -13.85 -23.58 23.23
CA ASN A 368 -15.09 -22.87 22.93
C ASN A 368 -14.88 -21.63 22.04
N LEU A 369 -13.98 -21.70 21.05
CA LEU A 369 -13.83 -20.66 20.03
C LEU A 369 -15.07 -20.60 19.14
N THR A 370 -15.43 -19.41 18.66
CA THR A 370 -16.70 -19.14 17.97
C THR A 370 -16.52 -18.14 16.84
N GLY A 371 -17.41 -18.21 15.85
CA GLY A 371 -17.38 -17.33 14.69
C GLY A 371 -16.25 -17.66 13.71
N THR A 372 -15.94 -16.70 12.85
CA THR A 372 -14.86 -16.81 11.85
C THR A 372 -13.54 -16.38 12.51
N PRO A 373 -12.44 -17.14 12.37
CA PRO A 373 -11.15 -16.66 12.85
C PRO A 373 -10.68 -15.50 11.96
N ALA A 374 -10.16 -14.43 12.55
CA ALA A 374 -9.44 -13.41 11.79
C ALA A 374 -7.98 -13.85 11.64
N VAL A 375 -7.48 -13.89 10.40
CA VAL A 375 -6.10 -14.27 10.11
C VAL A 375 -5.35 -13.16 9.39
N VAL A 376 -4.07 -12.98 9.73
CA VAL A 376 -3.26 -11.87 9.23
C VAL A 376 -1.79 -12.29 9.17
N TYR A 377 -1.07 -11.79 8.17
CA TYR A 377 0.39 -11.84 8.17
C TYR A 377 0.94 -10.61 8.90
N ASN A 378 1.68 -10.83 9.98
CA ASN A 378 2.38 -9.81 10.74
C ASN A 378 3.82 -9.66 10.22
N PRO A 379 4.15 -8.60 9.46
CA PRO A 379 5.51 -8.39 8.94
C PRO A 379 6.51 -8.05 10.05
N ILE A 380 6.06 -7.44 11.14
CA ILE A 380 6.89 -7.02 12.28
C ILE A 380 7.41 -8.27 13.02
N GLY A 381 6.50 -9.23 13.28
CA GLY A 381 6.82 -10.50 13.92
C GLY A 381 7.37 -11.57 12.96
N ASN A 382 7.28 -11.36 11.65
CA ASN A 382 7.48 -12.38 10.61
C ASN A 382 6.69 -13.67 10.94
N THR A 383 5.40 -13.47 11.18
CA THR A 383 4.46 -14.45 11.76
C THR A 383 3.14 -14.45 10.98
N VAL A 384 2.50 -15.62 10.87
CA VAL A 384 1.06 -15.70 10.54
C VAL A 384 0.30 -15.84 11.84
N GLU A 385 -0.77 -15.07 12.01
CA GLU A 385 -1.45 -14.91 13.29
C GLU A 385 -2.95 -15.09 13.13
N VAL A 386 -3.54 -15.82 14.08
CA VAL A 386 -4.91 -16.33 14.06
C VAL A 386 -5.60 -15.88 15.35
N TYR A 387 -6.73 -15.21 15.20
CA TYR A 387 -7.48 -14.60 16.28
C TYR A 387 -8.93 -15.09 16.28
N ALA A 388 -9.44 -15.51 17.44
CA ALA A 388 -10.82 -16.00 17.55
C ALA A 388 -11.46 -15.63 18.90
N THR A 389 -12.75 -15.28 18.87
CA THR A 389 -13.52 -14.98 20.09
C THR A 389 -14.04 -16.28 20.70
N SER A 390 -13.82 -16.51 22.00
CA SER A 390 -14.43 -17.63 22.72
C SER A 390 -15.80 -17.26 23.29
N SER A 391 -16.64 -18.27 23.57
CA SER A 391 -18.03 -18.11 24.03
C SER A 391 -18.22 -17.41 25.40
N ASN A 392 -17.14 -16.97 26.05
CA ASN A 392 -17.15 -16.11 27.25
C ASN A 392 -16.84 -14.63 26.94
N GLY A 393 -16.62 -14.27 25.67
CA GLY A 393 -16.31 -12.91 25.24
C GLY A 393 -14.86 -12.46 25.47
N HIS A 394 -13.92 -13.41 25.49
CA HIS A 394 -12.47 -13.15 25.35
C HIS A 394 -12.03 -13.39 23.91
N VAL A 395 -10.98 -12.71 23.45
CA VAL A 395 -10.28 -13.03 22.19
C VAL A 395 -9.00 -13.80 22.51
N HIS A 396 -8.73 -14.85 21.74
CA HIS A 396 -7.51 -15.64 21.84
C HIS A 396 -6.64 -15.47 20.59
N GLU A 397 -5.34 -15.57 20.80
CA GLU A 397 -4.28 -15.43 19.79
C GLU A 397 -3.52 -16.75 19.63
N LYS A 398 -3.16 -17.08 18.40
CA LYS A 398 -2.18 -18.12 18.07
C LYS A 398 -1.32 -17.65 16.89
N TRP A 399 -0.01 -17.89 16.92
CA TRP A 399 0.89 -17.48 15.85
C TRP A 399 1.81 -18.60 15.39
N TRP A 400 2.14 -18.61 14.09
CA TRP A 400 3.11 -19.48 13.46
C TRP A 400 4.35 -18.69 13.08
N ARG A 401 5.54 -19.20 13.43
CA ARG A 401 6.83 -18.65 12.98
C ARG A 401 7.69 -19.74 12.34
N SER A 402 8.26 -19.44 11.19
CA SER A 402 9.18 -20.36 10.49
C SER A 402 10.34 -20.80 11.39
N GLY A 403 10.66 -22.10 11.37
CA GLY A 403 11.66 -22.72 12.24
C GLY A 403 11.24 -22.98 13.69
N ALA A 404 10.15 -22.36 14.18
CA ALA A 404 9.60 -22.58 15.53
C ALA A 404 8.26 -23.34 15.52
N GLY A 405 7.45 -23.16 14.47
CA GLY A 405 6.10 -23.72 14.36
C GLY A 405 5.04 -22.86 15.04
N TRP A 406 3.94 -23.50 15.43
CA TRP A 406 2.78 -22.90 16.09
C TRP A 406 2.99 -22.67 17.59
N SER A 407 2.49 -21.54 18.09
CA SER A 407 2.37 -21.26 19.53
C SER A 407 1.22 -22.03 20.20
N ALA A 408 1.25 -22.04 21.54
CA ALA A 408 0.05 -22.31 22.32
C ALA A 408 -0.92 -21.12 22.22
N TRP A 409 -2.23 -21.38 22.34
CA TRP A 409 -3.24 -20.31 22.40
C TRP A 409 -2.99 -19.40 23.62
N ALA A 410 -3.01 -18.10 23.39
CA ALA A 410 -2.88 -17.06 24.42
C ALA A 410 -4.21 -16.29 24.56
N ASP A 411 -4.71 -16.19 25.79
CA ASP A 411 -5.89 -15.38 26.12
C ASP A 411 -5.49 -13.89 26.15
N LEU A 412 -5.97 -13.10 25.18
CA LEU A 412 -5.73 -11.66 25.10
C LEU A 412 -6.70 -10.83 25.95
N GLY A 413 -7.60 -11.51 26.66
CA GLY A 413 -8.68 -10.94 27.44
C GLY A 413 -9.80 -10.39 26.55
N GLY A 414 -10.62 -9.56 27.18
CA GLY A 414 -11.88 -9.06 26.64
C GLY A 414 -12.89 -9.04 27.78
N THR A 415 -14.06 -8.46 27.58
CA THR A 415 -15.18 -8.60 28.51
C THR A 415 -16.46 -8.48 27.71
N ASN A 416 -17.18 -9.58 27.56
CA ASN A 416 -18.39 -9.66 26.73
C ASN A 416 -18.17 -9.19 25.28
N LEU A 417 -17.01 -9.49 24.68
CA LEU A 417 -16.80 -9.34 23.24
C LEU A 417 -17.64 -10.36 22.47
N THR A 418 -18.03 -10.03 21.25
CA THR A 418 -19.01 -10.79 20.45
C THR A 418 -18.64 -10.81 18.97
N GLY A 419 -19.15 -11.82 18.26
CA GLY A 419 -18.85 -12.01 16.85
C GLY A 419 -17.39 -12.39 16.61
N SER A 420 -16.96 -12.21 15.36
CA SER A 420 -15.57 -12.44 14.95
C SER A 420 -14.73 -11.21 15.28
N PRO A 421 -13.45 -11.34 15.66
CA PRO A 421 -12.56 -10.18 15.69
C PRO A 421 -12.27 -9.71 14.26
N ALA A 422 -11.72 -8.51 14.11
CA ALA A 422 -10.98 -8.10 12.92
C ALA A 422 -9.52 -7.86 13.30
N ALA A 423 -8.59 -8.24 12.43
CA ALA A 423 -7.16 -8.03 12.60
C ALA A 423 -6.61 -7.27 11.38
N VAL A 424 -5.68 -6.34 11.60
CA VAL A 424 -5.03 -5.57 10.53
C VAL A 424 -3.60 -5.21 10.93
N HIS A 425 -2.69 -5.16 9.96
CA HIS A 425 -1.37 -4.54 10.14
C HIS A 425 -1.42 -3.05 9.81
N ASN A 426 -0.97 -2.21 10.73
CA ASN A 426 -0.89 -0.76 10.61
C ASN A 426 0.56 -0.33 10.31
N PRO A 427 0.92 -0.08 9.03
CA PRO A 427 2.26 0.35 8.63
C PRO A 427 2.58 1.80 9.01
N ILE A 428 1.60 2.56 9.51
CA ILE A 428 1.80 3.93 9.99
C ILE A 428 2.30 3.90 11.44
N GLY A 429 1.67 3.05 12.26
CA GLY A 429 1.97 2.89 13.67
C GLY A 429 3.13 1.94 13.95
N ASP A 430 3.51 1.08 12.99
CA ASP A 430 4.27 -0.15 13.21
C ASP A 430 3.61 -1.00 14.32
N THR A 431 2.35 -1.34 14.05
CA THR A 431 1.44 -2.03 14.96
C THR A 431 0.70 -3.16 14.25
N LEU A 432 0.39 -4.22 14.99
CA LEU A 432 -0.68 -5.14 14.63
C LEU A 432 -1.89 -4.85 15.52
N GLU A 433 -3.07 -4.71 14.94
CA GLU A 433 -4.24 -4.11 15.59
C GLU A 433 -5.46 -5.02 15.48
N LEU A 434 -6.16 -5.20 16.60
CA LEU A 434 -7.35 -6.02 16.76
C LEU A 434 -8.54 -5.17 17.14
N TYR A 435 -9.69 -5.49 16.55
CA TYR A 435 -10.97 -4.84 16.82
C TYR A 435 -12.07 -5.87 17.09
N ALA A 436 -12.91 -5.63 18.09
CA ALA A 436 -14.02 -6.52 18.46
C ALA A 436 -15.23 -5.74 19.02
N THR A 437 -16.45 -6.20 18.74
CA THR A 437 -17.70 -5.55 19.20
C THR A 437 -18.13 -6.10 20.56
N GLY A 438 -18.40 -5.25 21.54
CA GLY A 438 -18.95 -5.62 22.84
C GLY A 438 -20.47 -5.80 22.84
N THR A 439 -21.01 -6.56 23.81
CA THR A 439 -22.48 -6.71 24.01
C THR A 439 -23.24 -5.40 24.30
N ASP A 440 -22.52 -4.32 24.64
CA ASP A 440 -23.05 -2.97 24.85
C ASP A 440 -23.14 -2.14 23.55
N GLY A 441 -22.63 -2.68 22.44
CA GLY A 441 -22.63 -2.03 21.13
C GLY A 441 -21.53 -0.98 20.94
N HIS A 442 -20.45 -1.09 21.72
CA HIS A 442 -19.18 -0.40 21.47
C HIS A 442 -18.22 -1.31 20.67
N VAL A 443 -17.20 -0.73 20.05
CA VAL A 443 -16.06 -1.48 19.49
C VAL A 443 -14.82 -1.18 20.32
N TYR A 444 -14.06 -2.23 20.61
CA TYR A 444 -12.82 -2.16 21.38
C TYR A 444 -11.60 -2.42 20.49
N GLU A 445 -10.52 -1.69 20.77
CA GLU A 445 -9.21 -1.81 20.14
C GLU A 445 -8.20 -2.49 21.08
N LYS A 446 -7.28 -3.28 20.52
CA LYS A 446 -6.06 -3.77 21.18
C LYS A 446 -4.94 -3.81 20.15
N TRP A 447 -3.72 -3.44 20.51
CA TRP A 447 -2.58 -3.42 19.58
C TRP A 447 -1.33 -4.07 20.16
N TRP A 448 -0.50 -4.63 19.27
CA TRP A 448 0.80 -5.22 19.56
C TRP A 448 1.92 -4.40 18.92
N ARG A 449 3.03 -4.23 19.63
CA ARG A 449 4.27 -3.60 19.15
C ARG A 449 5.47 -4.44 19.55
N ASP A 450 6.50 -4.51 18.71
CA ASP A 450 7.75 -5.17 19.11
C ASP A 450 8.40 -4.48 20.32
N GLY A 451 9.10 -5.26 21.14
CA GLY A 451 9.70 -4.84 22.41
C GLY A 451 8.70 -4.43 23.52
N SER A 452 7.44 -4.15 23.19
CA SER A 452 6.40 -3.67 24.13
C SER A 452 5.29 -4.69 24.38
N GLY A 453 5.01 -5.55 23.39
CA GLY A 453 3.93 -6.53 23.43
C GLY A 453 2.53 -5.92 23.26
N TRP A 454 1.54 -6.63 23.80
CA TRP A 454 0.12 -6.29 23.72
C TRP A 454 -0.31 -5.18 24.68
N SER A 455 -1.12 -4.24 24.20
CA SER A 455 -1.84 -3.27 25.03
C SER A 455 -3.04 -3.89 25.77
N SER A 456 -3.60 -3.13 26.73
CA SER A 456 -4.94 -3.39 27.24
C SER A 456 -6.00 -3.15 26.14
N TRP A 457 -7.19 -3.71 26.30
CA TRP A 457 -8.33 -3.30 25.49
C TRP A 457 -8.69 -1.83 25.77
N HIS A 458 -8.98 -1.07 24.72
CA HIS A 458 -9.36 0.33 24.75
C HIS A 458 -10.73 0.51 24.09
N ASP A 459 -11.61 1.30 24.70
CA ASP A 459 -12.94 1.58 24.17
C ASP A 459 -12.85 2.66 23.07
N LEU A 460 -13.22 2.32 21.82
CA LEU A 460 -13.31 3.28 20.71
C LEU A 460 -14.67 3.99 20.64
N GLY A 461 -15.57 3.64 21.57
CA GLY A 461 -16.97 4.00 21.57
C GLY A 461 -17.77 3.24 20.52
N GLY A 462 -19.03 3.62 20.41
CA GLY A 462 -20.00 3.14 19.45
C GLY A 462 -21.37 3.59 19.92
N THR A 463 -22.43 3.16 19.24
CA THR A 463 -23.79 3.20 19.80
C THR A 463 -24.60 2.13 19.07
N ASN A 464 -24.96 1.06 19.79
CA ASN A 464 -25.76 -0.03 19.23
C ASN A 464 -25.12 -0.67 17.98
N LEU A 465 -23.79 -0.85 17.96
CA LEU A 465 -23.10 -1.63 16.93
C LEU A 465 -23.34 -3.13 17.20
N THR A 466 -23.73 -3.90 16.18
CA THR A 466 -24.22 -5.28 16.36
C THR A 466 -23.58 -6.32 15.44
N GLY A 467 -22.84 -5.90 14.41
CA GLY A 467 -22.03 -6.79 13.58
C GLY A 467 -20.66 -7.09 14.18
N SER A 468 -19.93 -8.04 13.59
CA SER A 468 -18.47 -8.06 13.76
C SER A 468 -17.90 -6.77 13.12
N PRO A 469 -16.83 -6.17 13.64
CA PRO A 469 -16.21 -5.04 12.99
C PRO A 469 -15.42 -5.50 11.76
N ARG A 470 -15.01 -4.57 10.91
CA ARG A 470 -14.00 -4.79 9.89
C ARG A 470 -12.98 -3.68 9.86
N ALA A 471 -11.70 -4.02 9.97
CA ALA A 471 -10.60 -3.08 9.84
C ALA A 471 -9.89 -3.23 8.48
N VAL A 472 -9.29 -2.14 8.00
CA VAL A 472 -8.48 -2.06 6.76
C VAL A 472 -7.43 -0.95 6.91
N TYR A 473 -6.28 -1.09 6.23
CA TYR A 473 -5.36 0.02 6.03
C TYR A 473 -5.64 0.70 4.67
N ASN A 474 -5.95 1.99 4.70
CA ASN A 474 -6.20 2.83 3.53
C ASN A 474 -4.94 3.60 3.13
N PRO A 475 -4.22 3.22 2.05
CA PRO A 475 -3.02 3.91 1.59
C PRO A 475 -3.31 5.26 0.91
N ILE A 476 -4.58 5.56 0.57
CA ILE A 476 -4.99 6.82 -0.05
C ILE A 476 -5.14 7.90 1.04
N GLY A 477 -5.76 7.53 2.16
CA GLY A 477 -5.90 8.37 3.35
C GLY A 477 -4.67 8.34 4.27
N ASN A 478 -3.78 7.35 4.12
CA ASN A 478 -2.78 6.98 5.13
C ASN A 478 -3.46 6.87 6.51
N THR A 479 -4.43 5.96 6.58
CA THR A 479 -5.37 5.78 7.69
C THR A 479 -5.57 4.30 7.97
N VAL A 480 -5.80 3.94 9.23
CA VAL A 480 -6.46 2.66 9.57
C VAL A 480 -7.93 2.96 9.80
N GLU A 481 -8.81 2.15 9.21
CA GLU A 481 -10.23 2.45 9.09
C GLU A 481 -11.04 1.23 9.54
N VAL A 482 -12.01 1.45 10.42
CA VAL A 482 -12.81 0.43 11.10
C VAL A 482 -14.29 0.69 10.82
N TYR A 483 -14.96 -0.34 10.32
CA TYR A 483 -16.34 -0.29 9.88
C TYR A 483 -17.19 -1.28 10.68
N ALA A 484 -18.41 -0.89 11.06
CA ALA A 484 -19.32 -1.75 11.81
C ALA A 484 -20.80 -1.45 11.50
N THR A 485 -21.62 -2.50 11.43
CA THR A 485 -23.07 -2.38 11.22
C THR A 485 -23.77 -2.05 12.54
N GLY A 486 -24.52 -0.94 12.57
CA GLY A 486 -25.41 -0.57 13.67
C GLY A 486 -26.73 -1.33 13.62
N GLY A 487 -27.38 -1.53 14.77
CA GLY A 487 -28.67 -2.24 14.87
C GLY A 487 -29.88 -1.54 14.23
N THR A 488 -29.67 -0.37 13.58
CA THR A 488 -30.61 0.26 12.63
C THR A 488 -30.43 -0.23 11.18
N GLY A 489 -29.39 -1.03 10.92
CA GLY A 489 -28.97 -1.43 9.58
C GLY A 489 -28.27 -0.31 8.79
N HIS A 490 -27.58 0.60 9.49
CA HIS A 490 -26.61 1.54 8.93
C HIS A 490 -25.19 0.97 9.07
N VAL A 491 -24.24 1.40 8.23
CA VAL A 491 -22.80 1.16 8.45
C VAL A 491 -22.15 2.42 9.01
N HIS A 492 -21.33 2.26 10.05
CA HIS A 492 -20.55 3.33 10.65
C HIS A 492 -19.06 3.14 10.38
N GLU A 493 -18.34 4.25 10.17
CA GLU A 493 -16.90 4.34 9.98
C GLU A 493 -16.23 5.02 11.17
N LYS A 494 -15.03 4.57 11.55
CA LYS A 494 -14.09 5.28 12.41
C LYS A 494 -12.69 5.12 11.82
N TRP A 495 -11.85 6.15 11.87
CA TRP A 495 -10.51 6.11 11.29
C TRP A 495 -9.44 6.73 12.19
N TRP A 496 -8.22 6.24 12.07
CA TRP A 496 -7.04 6.71 12.80
C TRP A 496 -5.96 7.18 11.82
N ARG A 497 -5.31 8.31 12.13
CA ARG A 497 -4.10 8.79 11.43
C ARG A 497 -3.08 9.30 12.44
N ASP A 498 -1.79 9.05 12.18
CA ASP A 498 -0.70 9.63 12.98
C ASP A 498 -0.77 11.17 13.03
N GLY A 499 -0.36 11.75 14.16
CA GLY A 499 -0.47 13.18 14.44
C GLY A 499 -1.90 13.72 14.62
N VAL A 500 -2.94 12.92 14.33
CA VAL A 500 -4.37 13.30 14.45
C VAL A 500 -5.09 12.46 15.51
N GLY A 501 -4.79 11.16 15.57
CA GLY A 501 -5.48 10.19 16.41
C GLY A 501 -6.77 9.65 15.78
N TRP A 502 -7.63 9.08 16.63
CA TRP A 502 -8.93 8.51 16.27
C TRP A 502 -10.00 9.58 15.99
N SER A 503 -10.76 9.41 14.91
CA SER A 503 -11.95 10.20 14.62
C SER A 503 -13.18 9.77 15.46
N SER A 504 -14.21 10.62 15.46
CA SER A 504 -15.56 10.23 15.89
C SER A 504 -16.17 9.24 14.90
N TRP A 505 -17.00 8.31 15.39
CA TRP A 505 -17.81 7.46 14.52
C TRP A 505 -18.67 8.31 13.57
N SER A 506 -18.55 8.04 12.28
CA SER A 506 -19.33 8.65 11.20
C SER A 506 -20.39 7.67 10.72
N ASP A 507 -21.61 8.14 10.50
CA ASP A 507 -22.68 7.36 9.88
C ASP A 507 -22.54 7.45 8.36
N LEU A 508 -22.34 6.31 7.69
CA LEU A 508 -22.32 6.23 6.21
C LEU A 508 -23.75 6.04 5.64
N GLY A 509 -24.76 5.90 6.50
CA GLY A 509 -26.11 5.56 6.13
C GLY A 509 -26.28 4.08 5.78
N GLY A 510 -27.29 3.82 4.96
CA GLY A 510 -27.83 2.49 4.75
C GLY A 510 -29.20 2.33 5.40
N THR A 511 -29.94 1.28 5.05
CA THR A 511 -31.21 0.94 5.70
C THR A 511 -31.41 -0.57 5.69
N GLY A 512 -31.51 -1.19 6.87
CA GLY A 512 -31.72 -2.63 6.97
C GLY A 512 -30.54 -3.48 6.48
N PHE A 513 -29.31 -2.98 6.55
CA PHE A 513 -28.12 -3.80 6.37
C PHE A 513 -27.87 -4.73 7.55
N THR A 514 -27.17 -5.84 7.32
CA THR A 514 -26.99 -6.92 8.31
C THR A 514 -25.59 -7.52 8.25
N GLY A 515 -25.19 -8.18 9.34
CA GLY A 515 -23.91 -8.87 9.42
C GLY A 515 -22.69 -7.94 9.46
N THR A 516 -21.57 -8.45 8.95
CA THR A 516 -20.26 -7.77 8.92
C THR A 516 -20.09 -7.03 7.58
N PRO A 517 -19.68 -5.75 7.56
CA PRO A 517 -19.35 -5.07 6.31
C PRO A 517 -18.05 -5.65 5.72
N SER A 518 -18.06 -5.93 4.43
CA SER A 518 -16.86 -6.27 3.66
C SER A 518 -16.25 -4.99 3.11
N VAL A 519 -14.94 -4.80 3.24
CA VAL A 519 -14.27 -3.53 2.96
C VAL A 519 -12.93 -3.77 2.28
N VAL A 520 -12.70 -3.17 1.12
CA VAL A 520 -11.50 -3.38 0.30
C VAL A 520 -10.93 -2.04 -0.17
N HIS A 521 -9.61 -1.95 -0.32
CA HIS A 521 -8.98 -0.87 -1.06
C HIS A 521 -8.84 -1.26 -2.53
N ASN A 522 -9.55 -0.59 -3.42
CA ASN A 522 -9.48 -0.77 -4.87
C ASN A 522 -8.34 0.10 -5.45
N PRO A 523 -7.20 -0.48 -5.90
CA PRO A 523 -6.07 0.28 -6.42
C PRO A 523 -6.35 0.91 -7.80
N ILE A 524 -7.27 0.33 -8.57
CA ILE A 524 -7.68 0.79 -9.91
C ILE A 524 -8.54 2.05 -9.75
N GLY A 525 -9.60 1.94 -8.95
CA GLY A 525 -10.52 3.03 -8.63
C GLY A 525 -9.92 4.11 -7.73
N LYS A 526 -8.83 3.81 -7.00
CA LYS A 526 -8.30 4.63 -5.90
C LYS A 526 -9.42 4.99 -4.93
N THR A 527 -10.03 3.93 -4.43
CA THR A 527 -11.25 3.95 -3.63
C THR A 527 -11.08 3.00 -2.45
N VAL A 528 -11.68 3.33 -1.31
CA VAL A 528 -12.04 2.32 -0.29
C VAL A 528 -13.51 2.01 -0.50
N GLU A 529 -13.86 0.74 -0.57
CA GLU A 529 -15.17 0.28 -1.03
C GLU A 529 -15.76 -0.68 -0.01
N VAL A 530 -17.02 -0.42 0.36
CA VAL A 530 -17.74 -1.07 1.45
C VAL A 530 -18.98 -1.76 0.87
N TYR A 531 -19.05 -3.06 1.13
CA TYR A 531 -20.08 -3.97 0.64
C TYR A 531 -20.84 -4.59 1.81
N THR A 532 -22.17 -4.62 1.74
CA THR A 532 -23.01 -5.19 2.81
C THR A 532 -24.33 -5.74 2.29
N LEU A 533 -24.90 -6.72 3.01
CA LEU A 533 -26.13 -7.41 2.64
C LEU A 533 -27.34 -6.74 3.31
N GLY A 534 -28.31 -6.31 2.49
CA GLY A 534 -29.59 -5.82 2.97
C GLY A 534 -30.56 -6.94 3.35
N THR A 535 -31.53 -6.66 4.23
CA THR A 535 -32.65 -7.56 4.58
C THR A 535 -33.54 -7.97 3.40
N ASN A 536 -33.32 -7.39 2.21
CA ASN A 536 -33.92 -7.78 0.94
C ASN A 536 -33.12 -8.83 0.16
N GLY A 537 -31.99 -9.34 0.68
CA GLY A 537 -31.15 -10.32 -0.01
C GLY A 537 -30.32 -9.74 -1.16
N HIS A 538 -30.15 -8.41 -1.20
CA HIS A 538 -29.32 -7.73 -2.21
C HIS A 538 -27.98 -7.27 -1.60
N LEU A 539 -26.90 -7.33 -2.39
CA LEU A 539 -25.63 -6.73 -2.03
C LEU A 539 -25.65 -5.22 -2.36
N ASN A 540 -25.17 -4.39 -1.43
CA ASN A 540 -25.13 -2.93 -1.57
C ASN A 540 -23.70 -2.43 -1.44
N GLU A 541 -23.34 -1.42 -2.25
CA GLU A 541 -22.01 -0.80 -2.35
C GLU A 541 -22.04 0.68 -1.93
N THR A 542 -21.04 1.14 -1.19
CA THR A 542 -20.60 2.55 -1.19
C THR A 542 -19.07 2.62 -1.29
N TRP A 543 -18.54 3.73 -1.78
CA TRP A 543 -17.11 3.93 -1.96
C TRP A 543 -16.65 5.34 -1.58
N TRP A 544 -15.48 5.44 -0.96
CA TRP A 544 -14.80 6.69 -0.64
C TRP A 544 -13.68 6.96 -1.63
N ARG A 545 -13.61 8.20 -2.15
CA ARG A 545 -12.46 8.68 -2.92
C ARG A 545 -11.98 10.04 -2.41
N ALA A 546 -10.66 10.20 -2.34
CA ALA A 546 -10.01 11.45 -1.98
C ALA A 546 -10.48 12.61 -2.87
N GLY A 547 -10.96 13.70 -2.25
CA GLY A 547 -11.47 14.89 -2.93
C GLY A 547 -12.96 14.88 -3.27
N THR A 548 -13.64 13.72 -3.22
CA THR A 548 -15.11 13.61 -3.39
C THR A 548 -15.82 13.12 -2.13
N GLY A 549 -15.14 12.35 -1.28
CA GLY A 549 -15.74 11.71 -0.11
C GLY A 549 -16.46 10.40 -0.47
N TRP A 550 -17.39 9.99 0.39
CA TRP A 550 -18.26 8.82 0.22
C TRP A 550 -19.33 9.03 -0.86
N SER A 551 -19.59 7.99 -1.64
CA SER A 551 -20.70 7.91 -2.59
C SER A 551 -22.01 7.52 -1.91
N ALA A 552 -23.14 7.72 -2.60
CA ALA A 552 -24.42 7.20 -2.13
C ALA A 552 -24.47 5.67 -2.31
N TRP A 553 -25.11 4.98 -1.36
CA TRP A 553 -25.33 3.53 -1.44
C TRP A 553 -26.02 3.13 -2.75
N THR A 554 -25.44 2.15 -3.43
CA THR A 554 -25.90 1.60 -4.70
C THR A 554 -26.28 0.14 -4.51
N ASP A 555 -27.51 -0.19 -4.86
CA ASP A 555 -28.04 -1.56 -4.85
C ASP A 555 -27.48 -2.32 -6.08
N LEU A 556 -26.66 -3.35 -5.84
CA LEU A 556 -26.10 -4.22 -6.89
C LEU A 556 -27.04 -5.38 -7.25
N GLY A 557 -28.21 -5.45 -6.60
CA GLY A 557 -29.14 -6.56 -6.71
C GLY A 557 -28.65 -7.82 -6.01
N GLY A 558 -29.32 -8.93 -6.32
CA GLY A 558 -28.92 -10.26 -5.91
C GLY A 558 -29.93 -11.32 -6.33
N THR A 559 -29.72 -12.55 -5.88
CA THR A 559 -30.67 -13.67 -6.03
C THR A 559 -30.99 -14.25 -4.65
N ASP A 560 -31.68 -13.44 -3.85
CA ASP A 560 -32.04 -13.72 -2.44
C ASP A 560 -30.82 -14.21 -1.64
N PHE A 561 -29.78 -13.37 -1.54
CA PHE A 561 -28.52 -13.73 -0.89
C PHE A 561 -28.63 -13.85 0.63
N THR A 562 -27.80 -14.72 1.19
CA THR A 562 -27.68 -15.02 2.63
C THR A 562 -26.26 -14.70 3.12
N GLY A 563 -26.14 -14.00 4.24
CA GLY A 563 -24.87 -13.52 4.82
C GLY A 563 -24.24 -14.53 5.78
#